data_AF-A0A0Q6F1A6-F1
#
_entry.id   AF-A0A0Q6F1A6-F1
#
_cell.length_a   1.000
_cell.length_b   1.000
_cell.length_c   1.000
_cell.angle_alpha   90.00
_cell.angle_beta   90.00
_cell.angle_gamma   90.00
#
_symmetry.space_group_name_H-M   'P 1'
#
loop_
_entity.id
_entity.type
_entity.pdbx_description
1 polymer ?
#
loop_
_entity_poly.entity_id
_entity_poly.type
_entity_poly.pdbx_seq_one_letter_code
_entity_poly.pdbx_strand_id
1 'polypeptide(L)' 'MTELLEHAVKTARALSPERQDDLARIVLAYAGHAEPVIELSAEEEADLIEAQAEMERGEFASEEEVEAVLSRFRD' A
#
# COMPACT_ATOMS: atom_id res chain seq x y z
N MET A 1 -17.74 -25.09 0.56
CA MET A 1 -16.27 -24.87 0.61
C MET A 1 -15.61 -26.22 0.75
N THR A 2 -14.32 -26.35 0.41
CA THR A 2 -13.56 -27.56 0.81
C THR A 2 -13.41 -27.56 2.33
N GLU A 3 -13.24 -28.74 2.93
CA GLU A 3 -13.03 -28.87 4.39
C GLU A 3 -11.87 -28.00 4.88
N LEU A 4 -10.78 -27.93 4.09
CA LEU A 4 -9.61 -27.11 4.41
C LEU A 4 -9.95 -25.61 4.38
N LEU A 5 -10.69 -25.14 3.36
CA LEU A 5 -11.06 -23.73 3.24
C LEU A 5 -12.05 -23.32 4.34
N GLU A 6 -12.95 -24.22 4.73
CA GLU A 6 -13.86 -23.99 5.86
C GLU A 6 -13.13 -23.86 7.19
N HIS A 7 -12.15 -24.73 7.44
CA HIS A 7 -11.30 -24.61 8.62
C HIS A 7 -10.52 -23.29 8.61
N ALA A 8 -9.96 -22.89 7.46
CA ALA A 8 -9.22 -21.64 7.33
C ALA A 8 -10.10 -20.41 7.65
N VAL A 9 -11.33 -20.34 7.12
CA VAL A 9 -12.27 -19.23 7.41
C VAL A 9 -12.66 -19.21 8.89
N LYS A 10 -12.90 -20.37 9.52
CA LYS A 10 -13.20 -20.44 10.95
C LYS A 10 -12.05 -19.91 11.80
N THR A 11 -10.82 -20.26 11.45
CA THR A 11 -9.62 -19.78 12.13
C THR A 11 -9.42 -18.27 11.91
N ALA A 12 -9.62 -17.77 10.68
CA ALA A 12 -9.49 -16.36 10.34
C ALA A 12 -10.42 -15.46 11.18
N ARG A 13 -11.63 -15.93 11.50
CA ARG A 13 -12.60 -15.18 12.33
C ARG A 13 -12.11 -14.85 13.74
N ALA A 14 -11.10 -15.56 14.25
CA ALA A 14 -10.52 -15.29 15.57
C ALA A 14 -9.40 -14.22 15.54
N LEU A 15 -8.99 -13.78 14.35
CA LEU A 15 -8.01 -12.70 14.19
C LEU A 15 -8.61 -11.34 14.56
N SER A 16 -7.76 -10.35 14.84
CA SER A 16 -8.20 -8.96 14.95
C SER A 16 -8.79 -8.45 13.62
N PRO A 17 -9.69 -7.46 13.63
CA PRO A 17 -10.28 -6.92 12.40
C PRO A 17 -9.25 -6.54 11.33
N GLU A 18 -8.19 -5.82 11.71
CA GLU A 18 -7.09 -5.44 10.82
C GLU A 18 -6.45 -6.66 10.13
N ARG A 19 -6.18 -7.73 10.89
CA ARG A 19 -5.57 -8.94 10.34
C ARG A 19 -6.55 -9.77 9.50
N GLN A 20 -7.85 -9.64 9.75
CA GLN A 20 -8.88 -10.23 8.89
C GLN A 20 -8.90 -9.53 7.54
N ASP A 21 -8.82 -8.19 7.52
CA ASP A 21 -8.77 -7.40 6.29
C ASP A 21 -7.49 -7.68 5.49
N ASP A 22 -6.33 -7.78 6.15
CA ASP A 22 -5.08 -8.15 5.49
C ASP A 22 -5.17 -9.52 4.80
N LEU A 23 -5.71 -10.51 5.51
CA LEU A 23 -5.93 -11.84 4.93
C LEU A 23 -6.96 -11.78 3.78
N ALA A 24 -8.01 -10.99 3.92
CA ALA A 24 -9.02 -10.82 2.89
C ALA A 24 -8.43 -10.22 1.60
N ARG A 25 -7.56 -9.21 1.70
CA ARG A 25 -6.87 -8.63 0.54
C ARG A 25 -6.03 -9.68 -0.21
N ILE A 26 -5.31 -10.53 0.52
CA ILE A 26 -4.51 -11.61 -0.09
C ILE A 26 -5.41 -12.62 -0.81
N VAL A 27 -6.50 -13.06 -0.17
CA VAL A 27 -7.44 -14.03 -0.76
C VAL A 27 -8.13 -13.45 -1.99
N LEU A 28 -8.56 -12.18 -1.93
CA LEU A 28 -9.16 -11.47 -3.06
C LEU A 28 -8.18 -11.32 -4.21
N ALA A 29 -6.93 -10.92 -3.94
CA ALA A 29 -5.89 -10.85 -4.95
C ALA A 29 -5.65 -12.20 -5.63
N TYR A 30 -5.52 -13.28 -4.84
CA TYR A 30 -5.38 -14.64 -5.37
C TYR A 30 -6.58 -15.08 -6.22
N ALA A 31 -7.78 -14.65 -5.85
CA ALA A 31 -9.02 -14.95 -6.58
C ALA A 31 -9.21 -14.10 -7.86
N GLY A 32 -8.25 -13.26 -8.23
CA GLY A 32 -8.36 -12.36 -9.38
C GLY A 32 -9.17 -11.09 -9.11
N HIS A 33 -9.48 -10.81 -7.84
CA HIS A 33 -10.02 -9.54 -7.36
C HIS A 33 -8.93 -8.65 -6.77
N ALA A 34 -7.70 -8.78 -7.28
CA ALA A 34 -6.66 -7.81 -6.97
C ALA A 34 -7.17 -6.43 -7.40
N GLU A 35 -6.98 -5.43 -6.55
CA GLU A 35 -7.03 -4.06 -7.03
C GLU A 35 -6.06 -3.96 -8.21
N PRO A 36 -6.46 -3.30 -9.31
CA PRO A 36 -5.59 -3.15 -10.46
C PRO A 36 -4.29 -2.51 -9.98
N VAL A 37 -3.18 -3.21 -10.18
CA VAL A 37 -1.86 -2.64 -9.97
C VAL A 37 -1.77 -1.46 -10.94
N ILE A 38 -1.51 -0.27 -10.40
CA ILE A 38 -1.25 0.91 -11.23
C ILE A 38 0.09 0.66 -11.92
N GLU A 39 0.05 0.39 -13.23
CA GLU A 39 1.26 0.37 -14.04
C GLU A 39 1.78 1.79 -14.17
N LEU A 40 3.00 2.01 -13.67
CA LEU A 40 3.68 3.28 -13.83
C LEU A 40 4.08 3.46 -15.29
N SER A 41 3.94 4.67 -15.80
CA SER A 41 4.63 5.07 -17.02
C SER A 41 6.16 5.06 -16.79
N ALA A 42 6.92 4.99 -17.88
CA ALA A 42 8.39 5.03 -17.78
C ALA A 42 8.92 6.32 -17.13
N GLU A 43 8.16 7.42 -17.24
CA GLU A 43 8.47 8.70 -16.58
C GLU A 43 8.23 8.60 -15.07
N GLU A 44 7.07 8.11 -14.65
CA GLU A 44 6.76 7.92 -13.22
C GLU A 44 7.71 6.91 -12.54
N GLU A 45 8.11 5.84 -13.24
CA GLU A 45 9.11 4.90 -12.71
C GLU A 45 10.47 5.57 -12.53
N ALA A 46 10.90 6.38 -13.50
CA ALA A 46 12.16 7.13 -13.41
C ALA A 46 12.15 8.13 -12.26
N ASP A 47 11.03 8.83 -12.05
CA ASP A 47 10.85 9.77 -10.94
C ASP A 47 10.97 9.07 -9.58
N LEU A 48 10.40 7.86 -9.42
CA LEU A 48 10.54 7.09 -8.19
C LEU A 48 11.96 6.57 -7.96
N ILE A 49 12.68 6.21 -9.02
CA ILE A 49 14.09 5.81 -8.92
C ILE A 49 14.94 6.98 -8.44
N GLU A 50 14.72 8.19 -8.97
CA GLU A 50 15.43 9.38 -8.49
C GLU A 50 15.09 9.70 -7.03
N ALA A 51 13.80 9.65 -6.66
CA ALA A 51 13.37 9.87 -5.28
C ALA A 51 14.04 8.90 -4.29
N GLN A 52 14.22 7.62 -4.67
CA GLN A 52 14.96 6.66 -3.86
C GLN A 52 16.44 7.06 -3.71
N ALA A 53 17.06 7.55 -4.77
CA ALA A 53 18.43 8.01 -4.74
C ALA A 53 18.59 9.28 -3.88
N GLU A 54 17.63 10.21 -3.90
CA GLU A 54 17.57 11.37 -3.00
C GLU A 54 17.48 10.93 -1.53
N MET A 55 16.65 9.93 -1.23
CA MET A 55 16.53 9.35 0.12
C MET A 55 17.87 8.78 0.63
N GLU A 56 18.60 8.06 -0.22
CA GLU A 56 19.93 7.53 0.12
C GLU A 56 20.96 8.63 0.39
N ARG A 57 20.84 9.77 -0.29
CA ARG A 57 21.67 10.97 -0.07
C ARG A 57 21.20 11.81 1.12
N GLY A 58 20.00 11.55 1.65
CA GLY A 58 19.38 12.35 2.71
C GLY A 58 18.84 13.69 2.22
N GLU A 59 18.55 13.81 0.93
CA GLU A 59 18.04 15.02 0.27
C GLU A 59 16.52 15.12 0.46
N PHE A 60 16.09 15.31 1.71
CA PHE A 60 14.69 15.55 2.03
C PHE A 60 14.39 17.05 2.08
N ALA A 61 13.16 17.42 1.71
CA ALA A 61 12.64 18.75 1.97
C ALA A 61 12.64 19.06 3.48
N SER A 62 12.89 20.31 3.85
CA SER A 62 12.81 20.75 5.24
C SER A 62 11.36 20.79 5.74
N GLU A 63 11.19 20.85 7.06
CA GLU A 63 9.85 20.99 7.66
C GLU A 63 9.14 22.26 7.18
N GLU A 64 9.87 23.37 7.02
CA GLU A 64 9.34 24.63 6.53
C GLU A 64 8.90 24.54 5.06
N GLU A 65 9.66 23.84 4.22
CA GLU A 65 9.31 23.61 2.82
C GLU A 65 8.05 22.75 2.69
N VAL A 66 7.94 21.70 3.50
CA VAL A 66 6.75 20.84 3.56
C VAL A 66 5.52 21.63 4.03
N GLU A 67 5.64 22.43 5.10
CA GLU A 67 4.54 23.25 5.61
C GLU A 67 4.09 24.32 4.58
N ALA A 68 5.04 24.95 3.89
CA ALA A 68 4.74 25.92 2.83
C ALA A 68 3.88 25.31 1.71
N VAL A 69 4.12 24.04 1.36
CA VAL A 69 3.33 23.32 0.34
C VAL A 69 1.97 22.88 0.91
N LEU A 70 1.96 22.23 2.07
CA LEU A 70 0.76 21.62 2.64
C LEU A 70 -0.27 22.63 3.14
N SER A 71 0.15 23.82 3.56
CA SER A 71 -0.75 24.90 3.98
C SER A 71 -1.74 25.33 2.89
N ARG A 72 -1.44 25.06 1.61
CA ARG A 72 -2.34 25.35 0.47
C ARG A 72 -3.56 24.43 0.41
N PHE A 73 -3.56 23.32 1.15
CA PHE A 73 -4.60 22.28 1.14
C PHE A 73 -5.32 22.12 2.49
N ARG A 74 -5.00 22.97 3.48
CA ARG A 74 -5.69 23.00 4.77
C ARG A 74 -6.74 24.10 4.73
N ASP A 75 -8.00 23.71 4.57
CA ASP A 75 -9.16 24.58 4.76
C ASP A 75 -9.37 24.92 6.25
#